data_AF-A0A8E3B1A3-F1
#
_entry.id   AF-A0A8E3B1A3-F1
#
_cell.length_a   1.000
_cell.length_b   1.000
_cell.length_c   1.000
_cell.angle_alpha   90.00
_cell.angle_beta   90.00
_cell.angle_gamma   90.00
#
_symmetry.space_group_name_H-M   'P 1'
#
loop_
_entity.id
_entity.type
_entity.pdbx_description
1 polymer ?
#
loop_
_entity_poly.entity_id
_entity_poly.type
_entity_poly.pdbx_seq_one_letter_code
_entity_poly.pdbx_strand_id
1 'polypeptide(L)'
;MIKDGVVHGAVKTFLEPIIEAQLWQVFKPGRSTCPHADLFNRRGRAWLERQVLPDDERAAIARHIREIDRLAEDLADLDRDIAREAIDDVQVRRLQTITGVNAIVASGIIAAVGDIRRFREPQKLVSYFGLNPRVRQSGLGLAQYGWISKHGRSHARAMLVEAA
;
A
#
# COMPACT_ATOMS: atom_id res chain seq x y z
N MET A 1 2.28 -17.15 1.26
CA MET A 1 0.86 -16.94 0.90
C MET A 1 0.50 -15.45 1.07
N ILE A 2 1.32 -14.55 0.51
CA ILE A 2 1.23 -13.09 0.65
C ILE A 2 1.66 -12.48 -0.71
N LYS A 3 0.86 -12.68 -1.77
CA LYS A 3 1.19 -12.14 -3.10
C LYS A 3 0.09 -11.26 -3.71
N ASP A 4 -1.11 -11.24 -3.15
CA ASP A 4 -2.25 -10.55 -3.77
C ASP A 4 -2.65 -9.23 -3.06
N GLY A 5 -2.00 -8.87 -1.94
CA GLY A 5 -2.49 -7.81 -1.04
C GLY A 5 -2.07 -6.37 -1.37
N VAL A 6 -0.88 -6.17 -1.93
CA VAL A 6 -0.26 -4.83 -2.01
C VAL A 6 -0.75 -4.04 -3.22
N VAL A 7 -0.87 -4.71 -4.38
CA VAL A 7 -1.32 -4.11 -5.65
C VAL A 7 -2.81 -3.75 -5.60
N HIS A 8 -3.62 -4.57 -4.90
CA HIS A 8 -5.01 -4.26 -4.67
C HIS A 8 -5.18 -3.01 -3.79
N GLY A 9 -4.38 -2.82 -2.73
CA GLY A 9 -4.62 -1.78 -1.73
C GLY A 9 -4.73 -0.34 -2.27
N ALA A 10 -3.78 0.10 -3.10
CA ALA A 10 -3.73 1.49 -3.57
C ALA A 10 -4.80 1.81 -4.63
N VAL A 11 -5.01 0.92 -5.59
CA VAL A 11 -6.05 1.04 -6.62
C VAL A 11 -7.44 0.92 -6.00
N LYS A 12 -7.59 0.00 -5.04
CA LYS A 12 -8.80 -0.18 -4.22
C LYS A 12 -9.13 1.07 -3.42
N THR A 13 -8.16 1.69 -2.75
CA THR A 13 -8.40 2.90 -1.95
C THR A 13 -9.00 4.06 -2.76
N PHE A 14 -8.66 4.17 -4.04
CA PHE A 14 -9.20 5.21 -4.92
C PHE A 14 -10.54 4.85 -5.57
N LEU A 15 -10.76 3.58 -5.91
CA LEU A 15 -11.93 3.16 -6.70
C LEU A 15 -13.03 2.49 -5.89
N GLU A 16 -12.71 1.91 -4.74
CA GLU A 16 -13.67 1.32 -3.79
C GLU A 16 -14.70 2.35 -3.32
N PRO A 17 -14.35 3.59 -2.93
CA PRO A 17 -15.35 4.59 -2.55
C PRO A 17 -16.24 5.03 -3.71
N ILE A 18 -15.75 5.01 -4.94
CA ILE A 18 -16.51 5.39 -6.14
C ILE A 18 -17.52 4.31 -6.48
N ILE A 19 -17.10 3.04 -6.46
CA ILE A 19 -17.96 1.89 -6.71
C ILE A 19 -18.93 1.71 -5.54
N GLU A 20 -18.50 1.87 -4.29
CA GLU A 20 -19.39 1.88 -3.13
C GLU A 20 -20.39 3.03 -3.20
N ALA A 21 -20.01 4.24 -3.61
CA ALA A 21 -20.94 5.36 -3.79
C ALA A 21 -21.95 5.11 -4.91
N GLN A 22 -21.52 4.51 -6.04
CA GLN A 22 -22.41 4.07 -7.10
C GLN A 22 -23.38 3.00 -6.59
N LEU A 23 -22.87 2.00 -5.87
CA LEU A 23 -23.69 0.98 -5.21
C LEU A 23 -24.63 1.60 -4.17
N TRP A 24 -24.23 2.65 -3.45
CA TRP A 24 -25.04 3.31 -2.43
C TRP A 24 -26.30 3.97 -3.02
N GLN A 25 -26.26 4.42 -4.28
CA GLN A 25 -27.44 4.92 -4.99
C GLN A 25 -28.46 3.80 -5.29
N VAL A 26 -27.98 2.56 -5.47
CA VAL A 26 -28.79 1.37 -5.78
C VAL A 26 -29.29 0.67 -4.52
N PHE A 27 -28.44 0.64 -3.50
CA PHE A 27 -28.70 0.10 -2.17
C PHE A 27 -29.29 1.22 -1.30
N LYS A 28 -30.58 1.53 -1.51
CA LYS A 28 -31.37 2.31 -0.54
C LYS A 28 -31.18 1.77 0.88
N PRO A 29 -31.33 2.62 1.93
CA PRO A 29 -31.24 2.16 3.32
C PRO A 29 -32.17 0.95 3.53
N GLY A 30 -31.57 -0.23 3.73
CA GLY A 30 -32.30 -1.49 3.91
C GLY A 30 -31.86 -2.70 3.06
N ARG A 31 -30.95 -2.55 2.08
CA ARG A 31 -30.35 -3.72 1.39
C ARG A 31 -28.91 -4.00 1.85
N SER A 32 -28.57 -5.29 1.89
CA SER A 32 -27.32 -5.85 2.42
C SER A 32 -26.07 -5.27 1.75
N THR A 33 -25.15 -4.77 2.55
CA THR A 33 -23.76 -4.55 2.15
C THR A 33 -23.13 -5.87 1.68
N CYS A 34 -22.07 -5.79 0.87
CA CYS A 34 -21.32 -6.99 0.49
C CYS A 34 -20.88 -7.74 1.77
N PRO A 35 -21.20 -9.04 1.93
CA PRO A 35 -20.83 -9.80 3.12
C PRO A 35 -19.34 -10.18 3.13
N HIS A 36 -18.59 -9.78 2.10
CA HIS A 36 -17.17 -10.07 1.96
C HIS A 36 -16.34 -8.82 2.27
N ALA A 37 -15.22 -9.01 2.95
CA ALA A 37 -14.28 -7.94 3.31
C ALA A 37 -13.62 -7.25 2.11
N ASP A 38 -13.79 -7.79 0.91
CA ASP A 38 -13.26 -7.22 -0.32
C ASP A 38 -14.21 -7.52 -1.49
N LEU A 39 -14.70 -6.46 -2.12
CA LEU A 39 -15.60 -6.50 -3.27
C LEU A 39 -14.90 -7.00 -4.54
N PHE A 40 -13.60 -6.79 -4.66
CA PHE A 40 -12.81 -7.05 -5.86
C PHE A 40 -12.14 -8.42 -5.86
N ASN A 41 -12.15 -9.13 -4.73
CA ASN A 41 -11.74 -10.53 -4.71
C ASN A 41 -12.78 -11.42 -5.45
N ARG A 42 -12.40 -12.68 -5.74
CA ARG A 42 -13.26 -13.63 -6.46
C ARG A 42 -14.68 -13.77 -5.83
N ARG A 43 -14.78 -13.77 -4.50
CA ARG A 43 -16.06 -13.92 -3.79
C ARG A 43 -16.91 -12.65 -3.88
N GLY A 44 -16.28 -11.49 -3.72
CA GLY A 44 -16.91 -10.18 -3.87
C GLY A 44 -17.47 -9.96 -5.28
N ARG A 45 -16.69 -10.30 -6.32
CA ARG A 45 -17.14 -10.22 -7.71
C ARG A 45 -18.31 -11.17 -8.00
N ALA A 46 -18.24 -12.41 -7.51
CA ALA A 46 -19.33 -13.37 -7.65
C ALA A 46 -20.60 -12.94 -6.90
N TRP A 47 -20.47 -12.19 -5.81
CA TRP A 47 -21.61 -11.56 -5.13
C TRP A 47 -22.17 -10.39 -5.94
N LEU A 48 -21.32 -9.55 -6.50
CA LEU A 48 -21.69 -8.38 -7.29
C LEU A 48 -22.45 -8.76 -8.57
N GLU A 49 -22.03 -9.83 -9.25
CA GLU A 49 -22.72 -10.37 -10.44
C GLU A 49 -24.17 -10.79 -10.16
N ARG A 50 -24.46 -11.24 -8.93
CA ARG A 50 -25.81 -11.66 -8.52
C ARG A 50 -26.73 -10.50 -8.18
N GLN A 51 -26.22 -9.27 -8.12
CA GLN A 51 -27.03 -8.12 -7.77
C GLN A 51 -27.93 -7.70 -8.94
N VAL A 52 -29.18 -7.39 -8.59
CA VAL A 52 -30.15 -6.82 -9.52
C VAL A 52 -29.87 -5.32 -9.60
N LEU A 53 -29.18 -4.93 -10.67
CA LEU A 53 -28.77 -3.56 -10.97
C LEU A 53 -29.33 -3.16 -12.34
N PRO A 54 -29.76 -1.90 -12.52
CA PRO A 54 -29.93 -1.25 -13.81
C PRO A 54 -28.77 -1.54 -14.78
N ASP A 55 -29.08 -1.62 -16.08
CA ASP A 55 -28.11 -2.02 -17.10
C ASP A 55 -26.96 -1.02 -17.26
N ASP A 56 -27.24 0.27 -17.10
CA ASP A 56 -26.25 1.36 -17.14
C ASP A 56 -25.26 1.28 -15.98
N GLU A 57 -25.75 1.01 -14.77
CA GLU A 57 -24.91 0.81 -13.59
C GLU A 57 -24.08 -0.46 -13.68
N ARG A 58 -24.68 -1.56 -14.15
CA ARG A 58 -23.97 -2.83 -14.41
C ARG A 58 -22.84 -2.62 -15.41
N ALA A 59 -23.09 -1.87 -16.48
CA ALA A 59 -22.08 -1.53 -17.48
C ALA A 59 -20.96 -0.65 -16.90
N ALA A 60 -21.30 0.35 -16.08
CA ALA A 60 -20.33 1.21 -15.41
C ALA A 60 -19.42 0.44 -14.46
N ILE A 61 -20.00 -0.42 -13.61
CA ILE A 61 -19.26 -1.29 -12.69
C ILE A 61 -18.35 -2.25 -13.46
N ALA A 62 -18.86 -2.91 -14.50
CA ALA A 62 -18.06 -3.81 -15.33
C ALA A 62 -16.88 -3.08 -16.00
N ARG A 63 -17.05 -1.82 -16.41
CA ARG A 63 -15.96 -0.98 -16.93
C ARG A 63 -14.90 -0.71 -15.86
N HIS A 64 -15.32 -0.34 -14.64
CA HIS A 64 -14.37 -0.08 -13.56
C HIS A 64 -13.59 -1.33 -13.15
N ILE A 65 -14.25 -2.50 -13.11
CA ILE A 65 -13.59 -3.77 -12.84
C ILE A 65 -12.52 -4.07 -13.90
N ARG A 66 -12.84 -3.90 -15.19
CA ARG A 66 -11.84 -4.08 -16.26
C ARG A 66 -10.65 -3.13 -16.13
N GLU A 67 -10.89 -1.89 -15.72
CA GLU A 67 -9.82 -0.91 -15.50
C GLU A 67 -8.91 -1.33 -14.33
N ILE A 68 -9.51 -1.81 -13.24
CA ILE A 68 -8.77 -2.34 -12.08
C ILE A 68 -7.91 -3.53 -12.51
N ASP A 69 -8.48 -4.47 -13.27
CA ASP A 69 -7.75 -5.66 -13.74
C ASP A 69 -6.57 -5.27 -14.62
N ARG A 70 -6.79 -4.35 -15.58
CA ARG A 70 -5.73 -3.82 -16.43
C ARG A 70 -4.61 -3.17 -15.61
N LEU A 71 -4.95 -2.27 -14.69
CA LEU A 71 -3.96 -1.58 -13.86
C LEU A 71 -3.21 -2.55 -12.95
N ALA A 72 -3.86 -3.61 -12.47
CA ALA A 72 -3.23 -4.65 -11.67
C ALA A 72 -2.23 -5.48 -12.51
N GLU A 73 -2.56 -5.78 -13.77
CA GLU A 73 -1.65 -6.44 -14.71
C GLU A 73 -0.44 -5.55 -15.03
N ASP A 74 -0.67 -4.28 -15.40
CA ASP A 74 0.39 -3.30 -15.67
C ASP A 74 1.33 -3.17 -14.46
N LEU A 75 0.78 -3.13 -13.23
CA LEU A 75 1.59 -3.05 -12.01
C LEU A 75 2.38 -4.34 -11.76
N ALA A 76 1.80 -5.51 -12.01
CA ALA A 76 2.49 -6.79 -11.85
C ALA A 76 3.65 -6.96 -12.82
N ASP A 77 3.54 -6.40 -14.02
CA ASP A 77 4.63 -6.38 -15.00
C ASP A 77 5.75 -5.43 -14.57
N LEU A 78 5.41 -4.23 -14.08
CA LEU A 78 6.40 -3.30 -13.51
C LEU A 78 7.14 -3.90 -12.31
N ASP A 79 6.42 -4.56 -11.39
CA ASP A 79 7.03 -5.26 -10.26
C ASP A 79 8.01 -6.34 -10.73
N ARG A 80 7.67 -7.07 -11.80
CA ARG A 80 8.55 -8.11 -12.36
C ARG A 80 9.81 -7.50 -12.96
N ASP A 81 9.70 -6.37 -13.64
CA ASP A 81 10.84 -5.70 -14.26
C ASP A 81 11.78 -5.12 -13.20
N ILE A 82 11.24 -4.45 -12.17
CA ILE A 82 12.04 -3.98 -11.02
C ILE A 82 12.74 -5.16 -10.33
N ALA A 83 12.02 -6.25 -10.07
CA ALA A 83 12.62 -7.41 -9.42
C ALA A 83 13.72 -8.06 -10.27
N ARG A 84 13.60 -8.04 -11.59
CA ARG A 84 14.62 -8.57 -12.51
C ARG A 84 15.88 -7.71 -12.48
N GLU A 85 15.75 -6.38 -12.51
CA GLU A 85 16.89 -5.46 -12.43
C GLU A 85 17.58 -5.53 -11.06
N ALA A 86 16.80 -5.70 -10.00
CA ALA A 86 17.27 -5.72 -8.63
C ALA A 86 17.92 -7.05 -8.19
N ILE A 87 17.82 -8.12 -8.99
CA ILE A 87 18.18 -9.48 -8.56
C ILE A 87 19.66 -9.63 -8.21
N ASP A 88 20.55 -8.90 -8.87
CA ASP A 88 22.00 -8.97 -8.67
C ASP A 88 22.56 -7.83 -7.81
N ASP A 89 21.70 -6.92 -7.35
CA ASP A 89 22.10 -5.83 -6.47
C ASP A 89 22.36 -6.36 -5.04
N VAL A 90 23.60 -6.20 -4.57
CA VAL A 90 24.04 -6.66 -3.25
C VAL A 90 23.31 -5.94 -2.10
N GLN A 91 22.93 -4.67 -2.29
CA GLN A 91 22.18 -3.89 -1.31
C GLN A 91 20.74 -4.38 -1.24
N VAL A 92 20.12 -4.70 -2.39
CA VAL A 92 18.77 -5.30 -2.43
C VAL A 92 18.77 -6.62 -1.68
N ARG A 93 19.69 -7.54 -2.02
CA ARG A 93 19.78 -8.85 -1.35
C ARG A 93 20.00 -8.71 0.15
N ARG A 94 20.82 -7.74 0.57
CA ARG A 94 21.06 -7.46 2.00
C ARG A 94 19.80 -6.94 2.69
N LEU A 95 19.01 -6.08 2.05
CA LEU A 95 17.77 -5.59 2.64
C LEU A 95 16.70 -6.69 2.74
N GLN A 96 16.64 -7.60 1.75
CA GLN A 96 15.72 -8.73 1.76
C GLN A 96 15.98 -9.76 2.86
N THR A 97 17.12 -9.70 3.56
CA THR A 97 17.33 -10.54 4.75
C THR A 97 16.47 -10.10 5.93
N ILE A 98 15.90 -8.89 5.88
CA ILE A 98 14.98 -8.38 6.87
C ILE A 98 13.60 -8.97 6.57
N THR A 99 13.02 -9.69 7.53
CA THR A 99 11.68 -10.26 7.40
C THR A 99 10.68 -9.21 6.95
N GLY A 100 9.93 -9.52 5.88
CA GLY A 100 8.93 -8.64 5.31
C GLY A 100 9.44 -7.74 4.17
N VAL A 101 10.75 -7.51 4.07
CA VAL A 101 11.32 -6.70 2.98
C VAL A 101 11.45 -7.53 1.70
N ASN A 102 10.64 -7.22 0.70
CA ASN A 102 10.73 -7.83 -0.63
C ASN A 102 11.59 -6.98 -1.61
N ALA A 103 11.75 -7.44 -2.86
CA ALA A 103 12.59 -6.75 -3.85
C ALA A 103 12.11 -5.33 -4.16
N ILE A 104 10.80 -5.13 -4.24
CA ILE A 104 10.18 -3.83 -4.55
C ILE A 104 10.42 -2.85 -3.40
N VAL A 105 10.15 -3.28 -2.17
CA VAL A 105 10.41 -2.50 -0.96
C VAL A 105 11.89 -2.16 -0.85
N ALA A 106 12.78 -3.14 -1.02
CA ALA A 106 14.22 -2.93 -0.95
C ALA A 106 14.70 -1.92 -1.99
N SER A 107 14.25 -2.06 -3.25
CA SER A 107 14.55 -1.14 -4.33
C SER A 107 14.02 0.27 -4.04
N GLY A 108 12.81 0.37 -3.51
CA GLY A 108 12.23 1.65 -3.06
C GLY A 108 13.00 2.31 -1.92
N ILE A 109 13.48 1.53 -0.94
CA ILE A 109 14.36 2.02 0.13
C ILE A 109 15.65 2.56 -0.46
N ILE A 110 16.33 1.79 -1.32
CA ILE A 110 17.58 2.21 -1.96
C ILE A 110 17.37 3.47 -2.79
N ALA A 111 16.32 3.54 -3.60
CA ALA A 111 15.98 4.73 -4.38
C ALA A 111 15.69 5.96 -3.50
N ALA A 112 14.98 5.78 -2.37
CA ALA A 112 14.69 6.86 -1.44
C ALA A 112 15.94 7.35 -0.69
N VAL A 113 16.84 6.42 -0.36
CA VAL A 113 18.09 6.69 0.37
C VAL A 113 19.15 7.29 -0.54
N GLY A 114 19.26 6.85 -1.79
CA GLY A 114 20.34 7.20 -2.70
C GLY A 114 21.69 6.82 -2.10
N ASP A 115 22.67 7.74 -2.11
CA ASP A 115 23.95 7.52 -1.46
C ASP A 115 23.81 7.48 0.07
N ILE A 116 23.95 6.29 0.66
CA ILE A 116 23.89 6.06 2.11
C ILE A 116 24.92 6.90 2.89
N ARG A 117 26.06 7.26 2.27
CA ARG A 117 27.12 8.05 2.91
C ARG A 117 26.69 9.48 3.24
N ARG A 118 25.59 9.96 2.66
CA ARG A 118 24.98 11.25 3.04
C ARG A 118 24.50 11.27 4.49
N PHE A 119 24.28 10.09 5.09
CA PHE A 119 23.93 9.94 6.49
C PHE A 119 25.17 9.58 7.30
N ARG A 120 25.70 10.56 8.04
CA ARG A 120 26.88 10.38 8.90
C ARG A 120 26.64 9.37 10.04
N GLU A 121 25.39 9.24 10.48
CA GLU A 121 24.98 8.42 11.62
C GLU A 121 23.65 7.70 11.32
N PRO A 122 23.46 6.44 11.77
CA PRO A 122 22.22 5.68 11.55
C PRO A 122 20.97 6.39 12.06
N GLN A 123 21.07 7.16 13.16
CA GLN A 123 19.96 7.92 13.75
C GLN A 123 19.42 8.98 12.78
N LYS A 124 20.27 9.53 11.90
CA LYS A 124 19.85 10.49 10.87
C LYS A 124 19.02 9.82 9.79
N LEU A 125 19.33 8.57 9.45
CA LEU A 125 18.51 7.75 8.55
C LEU A 125 17.14 7.47 9.20
N VAL A 126 17.12 7.02 10.46
CA VAL A 126 15.87 6.76 11.20
C VAL A 126 14.99 8.02 11.28
N SER A 127 15.60 9.18 11.52
CA SER A 127 14.92 10.48 11.52
C SER A 127 14.39 10.84 10.13
N TYR A 128 15.14 10.56 9.06
CA TYR A 128 14.70 10.81 7.67
C TYR A 128 13.43 10.03 7.29
N PHE A 129 13.33 8.77 7.72
CA PHE A 129 12.11 7.96 7.60
C PHE A 129 11.02 8.36 8.62
N GLY A 130 11.32 9.22 9.60
CA GLY A 130 10.39 9.67 10.64
C GLY A 130 9.95 8.52 11.57
N LEU A 131 10.83 7.53 11.75
CA LEU A 131 10.64 6.35 12.61
C LEU A 131 11.11 6.57 14.04
N ASN A 132 11.76 7.71 14.32
CA ASN A 132 12.18 8.06 15.67
C ASN A 132 10.96 8.31 16.58
N PRO A 133 11.00 7.88 17.85
CA PRO A 133 9.96 8.23 18.82
C PRO A 133 9.94 9.75 19.02
N ARG A 134 8.75 10.30 19.22
CA ARG A 134 8.57 11.71 19.57
C ARG A 134 9.13 11.92 20.97
N VAL A 135 10.12 12.80 21.09
CA VAL A 135 10.71 13.17 22.37
C VAL A 135 10.07 14.47 22.85
N ARG A 136 9.57 14.47 24.09
CA ARG A 136 9.22 15.68 24.84
C ARG A 136 10.17 15.78 26.03
N GLN A 137 11.03 16.79 26.01
CA GLN A 137 11.89 17.12 27.13
C GLN A 137 11.79 18.61 27.36
N SER A 138 11.33 19.01 28.55
CA SER A 138 11.25 20.41 28.97
C SER A 138 12.13 20.63 30.20
N GLY A 139 13.04 21.61 30.12
CA GLY A 139 13.96 21.96 31.22
C GLY A 139 14.92 20.83 31.60
N LEU A 140 15.19 20.68 32.90
CA LEU A 140 16.07 19.65 33.48
C LEU A 140 15.39 18.28 33.63
N GLY A 141 14.14 18.13 33.18
CA GLY A 141 13.40 16.87 33.28
C GLY A 141 13.94 15.77 32.37
N LEU A 142 13.66 14.51 32.73
CA LEU A 142 13.97 13.35 31.91
C LEU A 142 13.22 13.39 30.57
N ALA A 143 13.86 12.91 29.51
CA ALA A 143 13.25 12.81 28.19
C ALA A 143 12.08 11.82 28.20
N GLN A 144 10.89 12.29 27.82
CA GLN A 144 9.71 11.44 27.64
C GLN A 144 9.59 11.02 26.19
N TYR A 145 9.51 9.71 25.95
CA TYR A 145 9.35 9.11 24.61
C TYR A 145 7.88 8.73 24.39
N GLY A 146 7.31 9.15 23.26
CA GLY A 146 5.95 8.80 22.84
C GLY A 146 5.89 8.13 21.47
N TRP A 147 4.75 8.27 20.80
CA TRP A 147 4.50 7.78 19.43
C TRP A 147 5.60 8.18 18.45
N ILE A 148 5.73 7.46 17.32
CA ILE A 148 6.63 7.86 16.23
C ILE A 148 6.40 9.32 15.83
N SER A 149 7.48 10.05 15.54
CA SER A 149 7.43 11.47 15.26
C SER A 149 6.58 11.78 14.03
N LYS A 150 6.59 10.88 13.04
CA LYS A 150 6.07 11.08 11.67
C LYS A 150 6.70 12.27 10.92
N HIS A 151 7.68 12.95 11.53
CA HIS A 151 8.45 14.06 10.96
C HIS A 151 9.55 13.47 10.08
N GLY A 152 9.21 13.15 8.84
CA GLY A 152 10.08 12.49 7.87
C GLY A 152 9.28 12.11 6.63
N ARG A 153 9.93 11.49 5.64
CA ARG A 153 9.26 11.12 4.38
C ARG A 153 8.12 10.13 4.61
N SER A 154 6.88 10.59 4.46
CA SER A 154 5.67 9.77 4.62
C SER A 154 5.66 8.57 3.68
N HIS A 155 6.02 8.77 2.41
CA HIS A 155 6.09 7.71 1.41
C HIS A 155 7.14 6.65 1.76
N ALA A 156 8.32 7.08 2.23
CA ALA A 156 9.38 6.17 2.64
C ALA A 156 8.99 5.34 3.88
N ARG A 157 8.24 5.95 4.80
CA ARG A 157 7.65 5.24 5.95
C ARG A 157 6.54 4.28 5.54
N ALA A 158 5.68 4.67 4.60
CA ALA A 158 4.64 3.80 4.07
C ALA A 158 5.23 2.54 3.44
N MET A 159 6.28 2.67 2.62
CA MET A 159 6.99 1.51 2.05
C MET A 159 7.49 0.52 3.10
N LEU A 160 7.93 1.01 4.27
CA LEU A 160 8.37 0.14 5.38
C LEU A 160 7.21 -0.51 6.13
N VAL A 161 6.05 0.13 6.16
CA VAL A 161 4.82 -0.46 6.73
C VAL A 161 4.26 -1.53 5.80
N GLU A 162 4.27 -1.30 4.48
CA GLU A 162 3.86 -2.29 3.47
C GLU A 162 4.77 -3.53 3.45
N ALA A 163 5.98 -3.41 4.00
CA ALA A 163 6.91 -4.52 4.16
C ALA A 163 6.62 -5.37 5.41
N ALA A 164 5.99 -4.82 6.44
CA ALA A 164 5.83 -5.48 7.74
C ALA A 164 4.61 -6.41 7.78
#